data_AF-A0A452EDK8-F1
#
_entry.id   AF-A0A452EDK8-F1
#
_cell.length_a   1.000
_cell.length_b   1.000
_cell.length_c   1.000
_cell.angle_alpha   90.00
_cell.angle_beta   90.00
_cell.angle_gamma   90.00
#
_symmetry.space_group_name_H-M   'P 1'
#
loop_
_entity.id
_entity.type
_entity.pdbx_description
1 polymer ?
#
loop_
_entity_poly.entity_id
_entity_poly.type
_entity_poly.pdbx_seq_one_letter_code
_entity_poly.pdbx_strand_id
1 'polypeptide(L)'
;LRPHEFHVQLCDSMDVFVAIVQSVKNKPLFFADKLYKSMKGAGTDEKTLTRIMVSRSEIDLLNRRREFIEKYDKSLHQAIEGDTSGHFLKALLAICGGKD
;
A
#
# COMPACT_ATOMS: atom_id res chain seq x y z
N LEU A 1 -6.61 14.46 -29.70
CA LEU A 1 -6.45 14.29 -28.23
C LEU A 1 -6.55 15.66 -27.60
N ARG A 2 -7.47 15.85 -26.65
CA ARG A 2 -7.66 17.14 -25.99
C ARG A 2 -6.43 17.48 -25.15
N PRO A 3 -6.07 18.77 -24.94
CA PRO A 3 -4.90 19.16 -24.14
C PRO A 3 -4.87 18.51 -22.74
N HIS A 4 -6.04 18.34 -22.13
CA HIS A 4 -6.21 17.64 -20.85
C HIS A 4 -5.83 16.14 -20.92
N GLU A 5 -6.17 15.46 -22.01
CA GLU A 5 -5.80 14.04 -22.21
C GLU A 5 -4.29 13.88 -22.40
N PHE A 6 -3.64 14.83 -23.09
CA PHE A 6 -2.18 14.83 -23.24
C PHE A 6 -1.46 15.05 -21.90
N HIS A 7 -1.95 15.96 -21.06
CA HIS A 7 -1.36 16.21 -19.74
C HIS A 7 -1.54 15.02 -18.78
N VAL A 8 -2.71 14.38 -18.78
CA VAL A 8 -2.98 13.17 -18.00
C VAL A 8 -2.06 12.02 -18.45
N GLN A 9 -1.94 11.78 -19.76
CA GLN A 9 -1.08 10.73 -20.32
C GLN A 9 0.41 10.91 -19.97
N LEU A 10 0.89 12.16 -19.99
CA LEU A 10 2.26 12.50 -19.59
C LEU A 10 2.49 12.26 -18.10
N CYS A 11 1.51 12.59 -17.25
CA CYS A 11 1.54 12.33 -15.82
C CYS A 11 1.60 10.82 -15.51
N ASP A 12 0.74 10.02 -16.17
CA ASP A 12 0.69 8.55 -16.01
C ASP A 12 2.04 7.90 -16.35
N SER A 13 2.71 8.41 -17.39
CA SER A 13 4.02 7.90 -17.82
C SER A 13 5.10 8.17 -16.77
N MET A 14 5.09 9.36 -16.15
CA MET A 14 6.06 9.72 -15.09
C MET A 14 5.83 8.91 -13.81
N ASP A 15 4.58 8.63 -13.46
CA ASP A 15 4.23 7.82 -12.28
C ASP A 15 4.80 6.39 -12.37
N VAL A 16 4.81 5.80 -13.57
CA VAL A 16 5.41 4.48 -13.79
C VAL A 16 6.91 4.51 -13.55
N PHE A 17 7.63 5.52 -14.07
CA PHE A 17 9.08 5.65 -13.84
C PHE A 17 9.40 5.86 -12.35
N VAL A 18 8.63 6.72 -11.67
CA VAL A 18 8.78 6.93 -10.23
C VAL A 18 8.56 5.63 -9.46
N ALA A 19 7.53 4.86 -9.81
CA ALA A 19 7.24 3.58 -9.16
C ALA A 19 8.38 2.56 -9.35
N ILE A 20 8.98 2.48 -10.54
CA ILE A 20 10.13 1.61 -10.82
C ILE A 20 11.32 2.02 -9.95
N VAL A 21 11.68 3.31 -9.96
CA VAL A 21 12.82 3.82 -9.19
C VAL A 21 12.64 3.59 -7.69
N GLN A 22 11.44 3.86 -7.15
CA GLN A 22 11.15 3.62 -5.73
C GLN A 22 11.20 2.14 -5.37
N SER A 23 10.65 1.27 -6.24
CA SER A 23 10.66 -0.18 -6.03
C SER A 23 12.07 -0.76 -6.00
N VAL A 24 13.00 -0.20 -6.77
CA VAL A 24 14.41 -0.62 -6.79
C VAL A 24 15.17 -0.09 -5.58
N LYS A 25 14.93 1.16 -5.16
CA LYS A 25 15.65 1.79 -4.04
C LYS A 25 15.31 1.21 -2.67
N ASN A 26 14.02 1.09 -2.35
CA ASN A 26 13.56 0.51 -1.10
C ASN A 26 12.19 -0.13 -1.35
N LYS A 27 12.22 -1.42 -1.68
CA LYS A 27 11.03 -2.20 -2.03
C LYS A 27 10.03 -2.30 -0.87
N PRO A 28 10.44 -2.59 0.38
CA PRO A 28 9.54 -2.55 1.54
C PRO A 28 8.82 -1.20 1.69
N LEU A 29 9.54 -0.08 1.63
CA LEU A 29 8.98 1.27 1.75
C LEU A 29 8.00 1.61 0.62
N PHE A 30 8.30 1.21 -0.62
CA PHE A 30 7.39 1.40 -1.75
C PHE A 30 6.02 0.73 -1.51
N PHE A 31 6.02 -0.52 -1.03
CA PHE A 31 4.78 -1.21 -0.73
C PHE A 31 4.09 -0.66 0.52
N ALA A 32 4.83 -0.24 1.54
CA ALA A 32 4.26 0.44 2.70
C ALA A 32 3.51 1.72 2.27
N ASP A 33 4.09 2.49 1.34
CA ASP A 33 3.46 3.70 0.80
C ASP A 33 2.20 3.40 -0.02
N LYS A 34 2.22 2.35 -0.84
CA LYS A 34 1.04 1.90 -1.58
C LYS A 34 -0.07 1.39 -0.66
N LEU A 35 0.27 0.69 0.42
CA LEU A 35 -0.71 0.26 1.43
C LEU A 35 -1.34 1.45 2.14
N TYR A 36 -0.51 2.40 2.60
CA TYR A 36 -1.02 3.60 3.24
C TYR A 36 -1.95 4.36 2.32
N LYS A 37 -1.56 4.59 1.05
CA LYS A 37 -2.39 5.25 0.05
C LYS A 37 -3.69 4.49 -0.23
N SER A 38 -3.69 3.16 -0.20
CA SER A 38 -4.91 2.37 -0.41
C SER A 38 -5.94 2.50 0.71
N MET A 39 -5.50 2.90 1.90
CA MET A 39 -6.34 3.13 3.09
C MET A 39 -6.43 4.62 3.47
N LYS A 40 -5.91 5.51 2.61
CA LYS A 40 -5.88 6.95 2.89
C LYS A 40 -7.06 7.60 2.17
N GLY A 41 -7.98 8.19 2.94
CA GLY A 41 -9.04 9.03 2.40
C GLY A 41 -10.42 8.41 2.59
N ALA A 42 -11.37 8.76 1.74
CA ALA A 42 -12.72 8.23 1.82
C ALA A 42 -12.79 6.84 1.16
N GLY A 43 -13.01 5.82 1.99
CA GLY A 43 -13.07 4.43 1.58
C GLY A 43 -11.69 3.81 1.34
N THR A 44 -11.70 2.55 0.89
CA THR A 44 -10.49 1.73 0.75
C THR A 44 -10.34 1.28 -0.70
N ASP A 45 -9.14 1.41 -1.29
CA ASP A 45 -8.78 0.69 -2.51
C ASP A 45 -8.49 -0.77 -2.18
N GLU A 46 -9.56 -1.54 -1.98
CA GLU A 46 -9.53 -2.95 -1.59
C GLU A 46 -8.73 -3.81 -2.58
N LYS A 47 -8.70 -3.44 -3.88
CA LYS A 47 -7.95 -4.18 -4.91
C LYS A 47 -6.45 -4.04 -4.68
N THR A 48 -5.97 -2.82 -4.46
CA THR A 48 -4.55 -2.59 -4.18
C THR A 48 -4.15 -3.18 -2.84
N LEU A 49 -4.96 -2.97 -1.80
CA LEU A 49 -4.74 -3.53 -0.46
C LEU A 49 -4.62 -5.05 -0.50
N THR A 50 -5.60 -5.74 -1.08
CA THR A 50 -5.62 -7.20 -1.17
C THR A 50 -4.45 -7.74 -1.98
N ARG A 51 -4.17 -7.15 -3.15
CA ARG A 51 -3.06 -7.60 -4.01
C ARG A 51 -1.72 -7.52 -3.28
N ILE A 52 -1.46 -6.41 -2.58
CA ILE A 52 -0.18 -6.25 -1.86
C ILE A 52 -0.14 -7.15 -0.61
N MET A 53 -1.25 -7.25 0.13
CA MET A 53 -1.31 -8.07 1.34
C MET A 53 -1.13 -9.54 1.03
N VAL A 54 -1.78 -10.08 -0.01
CA VAL A 54 -1.76 -11.51 -0.37
C VAL A 54 -0.53 -11.90 -1.17
N SER A 55 -0.14 -11.16 -2.20
CA SER A 55 0.94 -11.60 -3.10
C SER A 55 2.36 -11.50 -2.50
N ARG A 56 2.51 -10.86 -1.35
CA ARG A 56 3.83 -10.56 -0.73
C ARG A 56 3.86 -10.86 0.78
N SER A 57 2.91 -11.62 1.32
CA SER A 57 2.79 -11.86 2.77
C SER A 57 3.99 -12.63 3.34
N GLU A 58 4.52 -13.59 2.59
CA GLU A 58 5.50 -14.55 3.12
C GLU A 58 6.95 -14.05 3.06
N ILE A 59 7.26 -13.05 2.22
CA ILE A 59 8.64 -12.69 1.87
C ILE A 59 9.12 -11.43 2.61
N ASP A 60 8.30 -10.38 2.65
CA ASP A 60 8.74 -9.03 3.07
C ASP A 60 7.78 -8.35 4.06
N LEU A 61 6.83 -9.08 4.63
CA LEU A 61 5.78 -8.46 5.44
C LEU A 61 6.34 -7.82 6.72
N LEU A 62 7.31 -8.45 7.40
CA LEU A 62 7.99 -7.86 8.56
C LEU A 62 8.72 -6.56 8.22
N ASN A 63 9.48 -6.56 7.12
CA ASN A 63 10.18 -5.37 6.64
C ASN A 63 9.17 -4.26 6.28
N ARG A 64 8.09 -4.59 5.56
CA ARG A 64 7.02 -3.62 5.24
C ARG A 64 6.39 -3.03 6.49
N ARG A 65 6.08 -3.85 7.51
CA ARG A 65 5.50 -3.39 8.78
C ARG A 65 6.42 -2.39 9.48
N ARG A 66 7.72 -2.69 9.56
CA ARG A 66 8.73 -1.79 10.14
C ARG A 66 8.79 -0.45 9.41
N GLU A 67 8.95 -0.46 8.08
CA GLU A 67 9.02 0.79 7.29
C GLU A 67 7.70 1.58 7.35
N PHE A 68 6.56 0.88 7.46
CA PHE A 68 5.26 1.52 7.60
C PHE A 68 5.17 2.28 8.93
N ILE A 69 5.63 1.68 10.04
CA ILE A 69 5.72 2.35 11.33
C ILE A 69 6.67 3.54 11.26
N GLU A 70 7.89 3.34 10.74
CA GLU A 70 8.91 4.39 10.64
C GLU A 70 8.42 5.61 9.84
N LYS A 71 7.63 5.39 8.78
CA LYS A 71 7.15 6.48 7.91
C LYS A 71 5.85 7.13 8.37
N TYR A 72 4.92 6.37 8.96
CA TYR A 72 3.56 6.84 9.25
C TYR A 72 3.21 6.92 10.73
N ASP A 73 4.12 6.52 11.61
CA ASP A 73 3.95 6.52 13.07
C ASP A 73 2.68 5.79 13.53
N LYS A 74 2.32 4.74 12.78
CA LYS A 74 1.15 3.89 13.00
C LYS A 74 1.47 2.50 12.48
N SER A 75 1.08 1.44 13.17
CA SER A 75 1.34 0.09 12.66
C SER A 75 0.42 -0.25 11.48
N LEU A 76 0.91 -1.09 10.57
CA LEU A 76 0.10 -1.59 9.46
C LEU A 76 -1.17 -2.29 9.96
N HIS A 77 -1.06 -3.01 11.08
CA HIS A 77 -2.19 -3.66 11.72
C HIS A 77 -3.26 -2.64 12.15
N GLN A 78 -2.86 -1.56 12.83
CA GLN A 78 -3.78 -0.50 13.25
C GLN A 78 -4.38 0.27 12.05
N ALA A 79 -3.64 0.40 10.95
CA ALA A 79 -4.16 1.01 9.73
C ALA A 79 -5.29 0.15 9.13
N ILE A 80 -5.07 -1.16 9.01
CA ILE A 80 -6.08 -2.11 8.50
C ILE A 80 -7.30 -2.16 9.43
N GLU A 81 -7.09 -2.18 10.75
CA GLU A 81 -8.16 -2.19 11.76
C GLU A 81 -9.04 -0.94 11.71
N GLY A 82 -8.47 0.20 11.34
CA GLY A 82 -9.21 1.46 11.23
C GLY A 82 -9.96 1.66 9.91
N ASP A 83 -9.53 1.00 8.83
CA ASP A 83 -10.05 1.27 7.48
C ASP A 83 -10.95 0.15 6.94
N THR A 84 -10.88 -1.06 7.52
CA THR A 84 -11.62 -2.24 7.04
C THR A 84 -12.53 -2.82 8.13
N SER A 85 -13.52 -3.62 7.74
CA SER A 85 -14.46 -4.22 8.70
C SER A 85 -14.88 -5.65 8.31
N GLY A 86 -15.64 -6.31 9.20
CA GLY A 86 -16.24 -7.61 8.94
C GLY A 86 -15.24 -8.74 8.68
N HIS A 87 -15.57 -9.64 7.75
CA HIS A 87 -14.71 -10.77 7.39
C HIS A 87 -13.45 -10.34 6.65
N PHE A 88 -13.52 -9.25 5.89
CA PHE A 88 -12.38 -8.71 5.16
C PHE A 88 -11.27 -8.27 6.14
N LEU A 89 -11.64 -7.52 7.18
CA LEU A 89 -10.72 -7.16 8.27
C LEU A 89 -10.05 -8.40 8.88
N LYS A 90 -10.86 -9.39 9.28
CA LYS A 90 -10.35 -10.61 9.94
C LYS A 90 -9.33 -11.35 9.06
N ALA A 91 -9.60 -11.46 7.76
CA ALA A 91 -8.69 -12.09 6.81
C ALA A 91 -7.38 -11.29 6.67
N LEU A 92 -7.46 -9.97 6.53
CA LEU A 92 -6.28 -9.13 6.38
C LEU A 92 -5.40 -9.11 7.64
N LEU A 93 -6.00 -9.10 8.83
CA LEU A 93 -5.23 -9.16 10.08
C LEU A 93 -4.55 -10.53 10.28
N ALA A 94 -5.23 -11.63 9.90
CA ALA A 94 -4.61 -12.95 9.92
C ALA A 94 -3.37 -13.03 9.01
N ILE A 95 -3.42 -12.38 7.84
CA ILE A 95 -2.28 -12.26 6.94
C ILE A 95 -1.21 -11.31 7.51
N CYS A 96 -1.62 -10.17 8.09
CA CYS A 96 -0.72 -9.17 8.65
C CYS A 96 0.11 -9.71 9.83
N GLY A 97 -0.44 -10.67 10.59
CA GLY A 97 0.15 -11.22 11.80
C GLY A 97 -0.10 -10.34 13.02
N GLY A 98 0.82 -10.40 14.00
CA GLY A 98 0.69 -9.74 15.30
C GLY A 98 0.44 -8.22 15.25
N LYS A 99 0.16 -7.63 16.42
CA LYS A 99 0.23 -6.18 16.62
C LYS A 99 1.69 -5.85 16.97
N ASP A 100 2.31 -4.95 16.21
CA ASP A 100 3.57 -4.31 16.61
C ASP A 100 3.26 -3.14 17.55
#